data_AF-K1GMX3-F1
#
_entry.id   AF-K1GMX3-F1
#
_cell.length_a   1.000
_cell.length_b   1.000
_cell.length_c   1.000
_cell.angle_alpha   90.00
_cell.angle_beta   90.00
_cell.angle_gamma   90.00
#
_symmetry.space_group_name_H-M   'P 1'
#
loop_
_entity.id
_entity.type
_entity.pdbx_description
1 polymer ?
#
loop_
_entity_poly.entity_id
_entity_poly.type
_entity_poly.pdbx_seq_one_letter_code
_entity_poly.pdbx_strand_id
1 'polypeptide(L)'
;MEVGSQVENGFNSKPAYQRFIVLFAGVFMNFLTAFLIIFSIAQMSGRMEYEEKAIIGALVKGGANEQILKVDDKILELDGKKITLWADIPEVTKEALDKKEISALIERDGKEQKLVLKLTKDEENNRVV
;
A
#
# COMPACT_ATOMS: atom_id res chain seq x y z
N MET A 1 -55.31 -21.40 -12.80
CA MET A 1 -55.02 -20.65 -11.56
C MET A 1 -56.02 -19.51 -11.50
N GLU A 2 -56.91 -19.52 -10.52
CA GLU A 2 -57.86 -18.42 -10.34
C GLU A 2 -57.10 -17.18 -9.84
N VAL A 3 -57.19 -16.10 -10.61
CA VAL A 3 -56.61 -14.80 -10.30
C VAL A 3 -57.40 -14.20 -9.12
N GLY A 4 -57.03 -14.59 -7.90
CA GLY A 4 -57.70 -14.13 -6.68
C GLY A 4 -57.70 -15.10 -5.49
N SER A 5 -57.30 -16.37 -5.68
CA SER A 5 -57.21 -17.31 -4.57
C SER A 5 -56.08 -16.94 -3.60
N GLN A 6 -56.45 -16.55 -2.38
CA GLN A 6 -55.51 -16.27 -1.29
C GLN A 6 -55.04 -17.60 -0.71
N VAL A 7 -53.78 -17.96 -0.98
CA VAL A 7 -53.14 -19.15 -0.40
C VAL A 7 -52.80 -18.87 1.06
N GLU A 8 -53.17 -19.75 1.99
CA GLU A 8 -53.06 -19.54 3.45
C GLU A 8 -51.64 -19.09 3.93
N ASN A 9 -50.59 -19.53 3.24
CA ASN A 9 -49.20 -19.13 3.47
C ASN A 9 -48.57 -18.34 2.31
N GLY A 10 -49.40 -17.82 1.42
CA GLY A 10 -48.98 -16.97 0.32
C GLY A 10 -48.51 -15.61 0.81
N PHE A 11 -47.57 -15.03 0.08
CA PHE A 11 -47.07 -13.68 0.30
C PHE A 11 -48.23 -12.65 0.45
N ASN A 12 -49.29 -12.80 -0.37
CA ASN A 12 -50.46 -11.92 -0.38
C ASN A 12 -51.46 -12.13 0.76
N SER A 13 -51.25 -13.11 1.64
CA SER A 13 -52.11 -13.40 2.79
C SER A 13 -51.45 -13.01 4.12
N LYS A 14 -50.16 -12.64 4.11
CA LYS A 14 -49.44 -12.15 5.30
C LYS A 14 -49.64 -10.64 5.52
N PRO A 15 -49.54 -10.13 6.75
CA PRO A 15 -49.61 -8.70 7.04
C PRO A 15 -48.55 -7.89 6.27
N ALA A 16 -48.84 -6.61 6.01
CA ALA A 16 -47.98 -5.73 5.20
C ALA A 16 -46.54 -5.63 5.69
N TYR A 17 -46.31 -5.65 7.01
CA TYR A 17 -44.95 -5.59 7.59
C TYR A 17 -44.11 -6.84 7.24
N GLN A 18 -44.72 -8.02 7.18
CA GLN A 18 -44.01 -9.27 6.82
C GLN A 18 -43.60 -9.23 5.35
N ARG A 19 -44.49 -8.72 4.48
CA ARG A 19 -44.20 -8.51 3.06
C ARG A 19 -43.05 -7.53 2.86
N PHE A 20 -43.07 -6.42 3.60
CA PHE A 20 -42.00 -5.42 3.57
C PHE A 20 -40.65 -6.03 3.97
N ILE A 21 -40.60 -6.80 5.06
CA ILE A 21 -39.38 -7.49 5.51
C ILE A 21 -38.86 -8.42 4.41
N VAL A 22 -39.74 -9.17 3.73
CA VAL A 22 -39.34 -10.08 2.64
C VAL A 22 -38.78 -9.32 1.44
N LEU A 23 -39.40 -8.22 1.01
CA LEU A 23 -38.86 -7.41 -0.08
C LEU A 23 -37.54 -6.74 0.30
N PHE A 24 -37.48 -6.20 1.52
CA PHE A 24 -36.27 -5.57 2.04
C PHE A 24 -35.12 -6.57 2.16
N ALA A 25 -35.40 -7.79 2.63
CA ALA A 25 -34.41 -8.86 2.74
C ALA A 25 -33.75 -9.16 1.39
N GLY A 26 -34.51 -9.15 0.29
CA GLY A 26 -33.95 -9.34 -1.05
C GLY A 26 -32.87 -8.30 -1.39
N VAL A 27 -33.16 -7.02 -1.18
CA VAL A 27 -32.22 -5.92 -1.42
C VAL A 27 -31.05 -5.96 -0.42
N PHE A 28 -31.35 -6.14 0.85
CA PHE A 28 -30.38 -6.22 1.93
C PHE A 28 -29.35 -7.33 1.73
N MET A 29 -29.78 -8.50 1.25
CA MET A 29 -28.89 -9.64 0.99
C MET A 29 -27.82 -9.32 -0.07
N ASN A 30 -28.08 -8.41 -1.02
CA ASN A 30 -27.06 -8.00 -1.98
C ASN A 30 -25.91 -7.25 -1.28
N PHE A 31 -26.25 -6.28 -0.42
CA PHE A 31 -25.27 -5.53 0.38
C PHE A 31 -24.54 -6.43 1.36
N LEU A 32 -25.25 -7.34 2.03
CA LEU A 32 -24.64 -8.30 2.94
C LEU A 32 -23.67 -9.23 2.20
N THR A 33 -24.04 -9.71 1.02
CA THR A 33 -23.16 -10.55 0.18
C THR A 33 -21.92 -9.78 -0.24
N ALA A 34 -22.07 -8.54 -0.72
CA ALA A 34 -20.94 -7.69 -1.09
C ALA A 34 -20.00 -7.43 0.10
N PHE A 35 -20.56 -7.13 1.27
CA PHE A 35 -19.79 -6.97 2.50
C PHE A 35 -19.02 -8.24 2.84
N LEU A 36 -19.67 -9.41 2.82
CA LEU A 36 -19.01 -10.68 3.12
C LEU A 36 -17.90 -11.02 2.12
N ILE A 37 -18.10 -10.77 0.83
CA ILE A 37 -17.07 -10.99 -0.20
C ILE A 37 -15.87 -10.06 0.06
N ILE A 38 -16.11 -8.76 0.23
CA ILE A 38 -15.04 -7.78 0.48
C ILE A 38 -14.32 -8.10 1.80
N PHE A 39 -15.05 -8.42 2.86
CA PHE A 39 -14.50 -8.78 4.16
C PHE A 39 -13.66 -10.06 4.06
N SER A 40 -14.14 -11.09 3.35
CA SER A 40 -13.40 -12.34 3.16
C SER A 40 -12.12 -12.11 2.37
N ILE A 41 -12.19 -11.33 1.27
CA ILE A 41 -11.00 -10.93 0.51
C ILE A 41 -10.04 -10.14 1.41
N ALA A 42 -10.53 -9.22 2.23
CA ALA A 42 -9.69 -8.43 3.13
C ALA A 42 -9.01 -9.27 4.23
N GLN A 43 -9.66 -10.35 4.70
CA GLN A 43 -9.06 -11.31 5.64
C GLN A 43 -8.06 -12.25 4.95
N MET A 44 -8.32 -12.64 3.70
CA MET A 44 -7.45 -13.52 2.90
C MET A 44 -6.23 -12.77 2.33
N SER A 45 -6.39 -11.48 2.03
CA SER A 45 -5.29 -10.55 1.81
C SER A 45 -4.59 -10.35 3.15
N GLY A 46 -3.87 -11.41 3.58
CA GLY A 46 -2.89 -11.35 4.65
C GLY A 46 -2.08 -10.10 4.43
N ARG A 47 -1.87 -9.35 5.52
CA ARG A 47 -1.17 -8.06 5.56
C ARG A 47 -0.26 -7.98 4.36
N MET A 48 -0.63 -7.18 3.36
CA MET A 48 0.36 -6.76 2.38
C MET A 48 1.38 -6.01 3.22
N GLU A 49 2.37 -6.74 3.72
CA GLU A 49 3.70 -6.19 3.92
C GLU A 49 4.04 -5.75 2.51
N TYR A 50 3.62 -4.52 2.17
CA TYR A 50 4.32 -3.77 1.16
C TYR A 50 5.77 -3.95 1.58
N GLU A 51 6.54 -4.67 0.75
CA GLU A 51 7.97 -4.69 0.91
C GLU A 51 8.44 -3.27 0.59
N GLU A 52 8.15 -2.35 1.49
CA GLU A 52 8.69 -1.00 1.56
C GLU A 52 10.17 -1.05 1.92
N LYS A 53 10.77 -2.24 1.99
CA LYS A 53 12.22 -2.43 2.07
C LYS A 53 12.85 -1.51 1.04
N ALA A 54 13.83 -0.74 1.48
CA ALA A 54 14.51 0.26 0.67
C ALA A 54 15.42 -0.38 -0.40
N ILE A 55 14.83 -1.14 -1.32
CA ILE A 55 15.50 -1.84 -2.43
C ILE A 55 15.32 -1.02 -3.70
N ILE A 56 16.44 -0.60 -4.30
CA ILE A 56 16.47 0.24 -5.49
C ILE A 56 15.86 -0.49 -6.69
N GLY A 57 14.66 -0.06 -7.11
CA GLY A 57 13.99 -0.62 -8.28
C GLY A 57 14.42 -0.01 -9.62
N ALA A 58 14.87 1.25 -9.62
CA ALA A 58 15.35 1.95 -10.81
C ALA A 58 16.28 3.11 -10.44
N LEU A 59 17.16 3.48 -11.37
CA LEU A 59 18.05 4.63 -11.25
C LEU A 59 17.73 5.64 -12.35
N VAL A 60 17.82 6.93 -12.00
CA VAL A 60 17.69 8.01 -12.98
C VAL A 60 18.95 8.08 -13.81
N LYS A 61 18.80 8.00 -15.14
CA LYS A 61 19.91 8.11 -16.08
C LYS A 61 20.55 9.50 -15.99
N GLY A 62 21.86 9.56 -15.82
CA GLY A 62 22.62 10.79 -15.56
C GLY A 62 22.55 11.28 -14.10
N GLY A 63 21.93 10.53 -13.19
CA GLY A 63 21.85 10.88 -11.77
C GLY A 63 23.22 10.88 -11.09
N ALA A 64 23.37 11.69 -10.03
CA ALA A 64 24.65 11.87 -9.32
C ALA A 64 25.25 10.56 -8.76
N ASN A 65 24.38 9.56 -8.50
CA ASN A 65 24.74 8.27 -7.92
C ASN A 65 24.56 7.08 -8.88
N GLU A 66 24.25 7.30 -10.17
CA GLU A 66 24.02 6.23 -11.16
C GLU A 66 25.24 5.28 -11.29
N GLN A 67 26.45 5.82 -11.12
CA GLN A 67 27.68 5.04 -11.22
C GLN A 67 28.06 4.31 -9.92
N ILE A 68 27.37 4.62 -8.81
CA ILE A 68 27.70 4.15 -7.46
C ILE A 68 26.68 3.10 -7.01
N LEU A 69 25.40 3.41 -7.20
CA LEU A 69 24.26 2.54 -6.89
C LEU A 69 23.93 1.63 -8.07
N LYS A 70 23.31 0.49 -7.76
CA LYS A 70 22.79 -0.46 -8.74
C LYS A 70 21.35 -0.82 -8.40
N VAL A 71 20.62 -1.27 -9.41
CA VAL A 71 19.31 -1.90 -9.20
C VAL A 71 19.50 -3.13 -8.31
N ASP A 72 18.51 -3.38 -7.46
CA ASP A 72 18.51 -4.42 -6.41
C ASP A 72 19.43 -4.17 -5.21
N ASP A 73 20.12 -3.03 -5.14
CA ASP A 73 20.79 -2.63 -3.91
C ASP A 73 19.76 -2.35 -2.81
N LYS A 74 20.01 -2.90 -1.62
CA LYS A 74 19.17 -2.64 -0.44
C LYS A 74 19.87 -1.63 0.48
N ILE A 75 19.24 -0.50 0.73
CA ILE A 75 19.75 0.52 1.65
C ILE A 75 19.44 0.08 3.09
N LEU A 76 20.48 -0.10 3.89
CA LEU A 76 20.38 -0.51 5.30
C LEU A 76 20.53 0.68 6.25
N GLU A 77 21.36 1.65 5.88
CA GLU A 77 21.68 2.81 6.73
C GLU A 77 22.03 4.03 5.88
N LEU A 78 21.63 5.21 6.36
CA LEU A 78 22.05 6.52 5.84
C LEU A 78 22.50 7.40 7.00
N ASP A 79 23.72 7.93 6.94
CA ASP A 79 24.32 8.83 7.94
C ASP A 79 24.27 8.31 9.40
N GLY A 80 24.40 6.98 9.59
CA GLY A 80 24.28 6.38 10.93
C GLY A 80 22.85 6.02 11.34
N LYS A 81 21.84 6.36 10.54
CA LYS A 81 20.43 6.05 10.79
C LYS A 81 19.98 4.84 9.99
N LYS A 82 19.43 3.84 10.66
CA LYS A 82 18.88 2.64 10.02
C LYS A 82 17.71 3.00 9.13
N ILE A 83 17.72 2.45 7.92
CA ILE A 83 16.66 2.56 6.94
C ILE A 83 16.00 1.19 6.84
N THR A 84 14.72 1.15 7.15
CA THR A 84 13.89 -0.06 7.01
C THR A 84 12.90 0.10 5.87
N LEU A 85 12.35 1.30 5.74
CA LEU A 85 11.31 1.64 4.78
C LEU A 85 11.81 2.72 3.82
N TRP A 86 11.29 2.72 2.59
CA TRP A 86 11.49 3.80 1.63
C TRP A 86 11.06 5.17 2.20
N ALA A 87 10.04 5.17 3.07
CA ALA A 87 9.55 6.37 3.75
C ALA A 87 10.56 7.00 4.73
N ASP A 88 11.56 6.24 5.20
CA ASP A 88 12.58 6.74 6.13
C ASP A 88 13.61 7.63 5.41
N ILE A 89 13.86 7.39 4.11
CA ILE A 89 14.92 8.07 3.35
C ILE A 89 14.70 9.58 3.28
N PRO A 90 13.51 10.10 2.90
CA PRO A 90 13.27 11.54 2.86
C PRO A 90 13.46 12.25 4.21
N GLU A 91 13.18 11.57 5.32
CA GLU A 91 13.39 12.12 6.66
C GLU A 91 14.89 12.32 6.94
N VAL A 92 15.70 11.32 6.62
CA VAL A 92 17.15 11.38 6.80
C VAL A 92 17.81 12.36 5.84
N THR A 93 17.43 12.38 4.56
CA THR A 93 18.02 13.30 3.57
C THR A 93 17.63 14.75 3.83
N LYS A 94 16.46 15.01 4.41
CA LYS A 94 16.03 16.35 4.83
C LYS A 94 16.88 16.89 5.98
N GLU A 95 17.30 16.07 6.93
CA GLU A 95 18.25 16.52 7.96
C GLU A 95 19.65 16.76 7.39
N ALA A 96 20.01 16.08 6.31
CA ALA A 96 21.26 16.25 5.60
C ALA A 96 21.23 17.35 4.52
N LEU A 97 20.23 18.24 4.53
CA LEU A 97 20.03 19.31 3.53
C LEU A 97 21.24 20.22 3.31
N ASP A 98 22.07 20.40 4.35
CA ASP A 98 23.27 21.24 4.29
C ASP A 98 24.53 20.48 3.87
N LYS A 99 24.44 19.14 3.76
CA LYS A 99 25.54 18.27 3.34
C LYS A 99 25.50 18.07 1.82
N LYS A 100 26.68 18.03 1.20
CA LYS A 100 26.84 17.66 -0.22
C LYS A 100 26.89 16.15 -0.44
N GLU A 101 27.22 15.40 0.61
CA GLU A 101 27.44 13.96 0.56
C GLU A 101 26.90 13.32 1.85
N ILE A 102 26.43 12.08 1.73
CA ILE A 102 25.91 11.27 2.83
C ILE A 102 26.54 9.88 2.79
N SER A 103 26.91 9.34 3.95
CA SER A 103 27.38 7.95 4.02
C SER A 103 26.19 6.99 3.98
N ALA A 104 26.28 5.94 3.17
CA ALA A 104 25.25 4.93 3.03
C ALA A 104 25.85 3.54 3.29
N LEU A 105 25.14 2.71 4.05
CA LEU A 105 25.41 1.27 4.13
C LEU A 105 24.38 0.58 3.26
N ILE A 106 24.85 -0.13 2.24
CA ILE A 106 23.99 -0.91 1.35
C ILE A 106 24.33 -2.40 1.43
N GLU A 107 23.37 -3.25 1.15
CA GLU A 107 23.58 -4.68 0.90
C GLU A 107 23.46 -4.93 -0.60
N ARG A 108 24.52 -5.48 -1.20
CA ARG A 108 24.59 -5.88 -2.60
C ARG A 108 25.07 -7.32 -2.68
N ASP A 109 24.29 -8.20 -3.32
CA ASP A 109 24.58 -9.64 -3.42
C ASP A 109 24.83 -10.30 -2.05
N GLY A 110 24.12 -9.86 -1.01
CA GLY A 110 24.26 -10.35 0.37
C GLY A 110 25.53 -9.88 1.10
N LYS A 111 26.26 -8.90 0.55
CA LYS A 111 27.42 -8.27 1.20
C LYS A 111 27.12 -6.82 1.53
N GLU A 112 27.45 -6.42 2.75
CA GLU A 112 27.37 -5.04 3.17
C GLU A 112 28.53 -4.21 2.59
N GLN A 113 28.22 -3.06 2.02
CA GLN A 113 29.16 -2.12 1.43
C GLN A 113 28.84 -0.71 1.92
N LYS A 114 29.87 -0.02 2.43
CA LYS A 114 29.75 1.39 2.79
C LYS A 114 30.12 2.25 1.59
N LEU A 115 29.20 3.10 1.17
CA LEU A 115 29.33 4.01 0.04
C LEU A 115 29.14 5.46 0.51
N VAL A 116 29.63 6.40 -0.28
CA VAL A 116 29.35 7.82 -0.11
C VAL A 116 28.50 8.25 -1.28
N LEU A 117 27.28 8.71 -0.99
CA LEU A 117 26.33 9.16 -1.98
C LEU A 117 26.34 10.68 -2.04
N LYS A 118 26.22 11.23 -3.23
CA LYS A 118 26.10 12.66 -3.46
C LYS A 118 24.64 13.07 -3.34
N LEU A 119 24.38 14.13 -2.59
CA LEU A 119 23.05 14.70 -2.42
C LEU A 119 22.81 15.79 -3.47
N THR A 120 21.74 15.67 -4.24
CA THR A 120 21.34 16.67 -5.22
C THR A 120 20.10 17.38 -4.70
N LYS A 121 20.16 18.71 -4.57
CA LYS A 121 18.97 19.51 -4.24
C LYS A 121 18.09 19.59 -5.47
N ASP A 122 16.87 19.08 -5.34
CA ASP A 122 15.79 19.34 -6.28
C ASP A 122 15.14 20.68 -5.87
N GLU A 123 15.57 21.76 -6.53
CA GLU A 123 15.10 23.13 -6.26
C GLU A 123 13.60 23.31 -6.57
N GLU A 124 13.02 22.47 -7.43
CA GLU A 124 11.62 22.59 -7.85
C GLU A 124 10.66 22.06 -6.76
N ASN A 125 11.12 21.10 -5.96
CA ASN A 125 10.31 20.45 -4.94
C ASN A 125 10.82 20.64 -3.49
N ASN A 126 11.86 21.46 -3.28
CA ASN A 126 12.52 21.68 -1.99
C ASN A 126 12.87 20.35 -1.27
N ARG A 127 13.31 19.35 -2.02
CA ARG A 127 13.68 18.01 -1.52
C ARG A 127 15.12 17.67 -1.95
N VAL A 128 15.73 16.73 -1.26
CA VAL A 128 17.09 16.25 -1.59
C VAL A 128 17.01 14.79 -1.99
N VAL A 129 17.58 14.49 -3.16
CA VAL A 129 17.56 13.17 -3.83
C VAL A 129 18.97 12.67 -4.15
#